data_AF-A0A6N7W7D1-F1
#
_entry.id   AF-A0A6N7W7D1-F1
#
_cell.length_a   1.000
_cell.length_b   1.000
_cell.length_c   1.000
_cell.angle_alpha   90.00
_cell.angle_beta   90.00
_cell.angle_gamma   90.00
#
_symmetry.space_group_name_H-M   'P 1'
#
loop_
_entity.id
_entity.type
_entity.pdbx_description
1 polymer ?
#
loop_
_entity_poly.entity_id
_entity_poly.type
_entity_poly.pdbx_seq_one_letter_code
_entity_poly.pdbx_strand_id
1 'polypeptide(L)'
;MRKISRLWRQVDDRPRLRDALIALCYAILGSLFLAFGLFPIWQAVAVFSIGPWGFFALLCGMSVICAARSTYPISALGAGTVLAVVDVLCGGSIGVIVIYSDMVFSAIKYSSDRAVRVLFTCMLSIAVIMGIVFIVFQPANLRIVPVILQYAFIVAIATAWGWNVRSEGIRTRDRLTQDHLRTIQSMQKRIAHDLHDLVANHIAAASLHIEAGRMQVTQSPSQVGNALDQAAKGTHEADRQLRRLIAILNAVEVLETSHEAPTRHQIEELSDRLPLSRTLLWQESSQEKLLDGLSALPDPLQHLTIRVLQELITNASKYGTGNIEITAGSTPSAMLEISVRNYVAKDNHPTSGSGIGLAGARMLLEGTAVTLDSRYQAAHDQWVATIAIPRSYPTRELRNHLHD
;
A
#
# COMPACT_ATOMS: atom_id res chain seq x y z
N MET A 1 20.78 -10.26 -18.84
CA MET A 1 19.52 -9.55 -18.50
C MET A 1 19.32 -9.27 -17.00
N ARG A 2 19.51 -10.23 -16.07
CA ARG A 2 19.32 -10.02 -14.60
C ARG A 2 20.22 -8.95 -13.93
N LYS A 3 21.40 -8.63 -14.47
CA LYS A 3 22.28 -7.56 -13.94
C LYS A 3 21.77 -6.15 -14.29
N ILE A 4 21.24 -5.98 -15.50
CA ILE A 4 20.69 -4.71 -15.98
C ILE A 4 19.44 -4.36 -15.18
N SER A 5 18.57 -5.34 -14.89
CA SER A 5 17.37 -5.10 -14.07
C SER A 5 17.65 -4.75 -12.60
N ARG A 6 18.76 -5.21 -12.03
CA ARG A 6 19.20 -4.82 -10.67
C ARG A 6 19.75 -3.39 -10.62
N LEU A 7 20.54 -3.01 -11.62
CA LEU A 7 21.06 -1.64 -11.75
C LEU A 7 19.93 -0.63 -11.96
N TRP A 8 18.93 -0.98 -12.78
CA TRP A 8 17.75 -0.14 -12.99
C TRP A 8 16.90 0.05 -11.72
N ARG A 9 16.75 -0.98 -10.88
CA ARG A 9 16.06 -0.84 -9.59
C ARG A 9 16.80 0.08 -8.61
N GLN A 10 18.12 -0.04 -8.51
CA GLN A 10 18.93 0.81 -7.64
C GLN A 10 18.92 2.28 -8.08
N VAL A 11 18.74 2.55 -9.38
CA VAL A 11 18.62 3.90 -9.94
C VAL A 11 17.20 4.47 -9.72
N ASP A 12 16.16 3.63 -9.72
CA ASP A 12 14.79 4.06 -9.41
C ASP A 12 14.62 4.54 -7.96
N ASP A 13 15.41 3.99 -7.03
CA ASP A 13 15.44 4.43 -5.62
C ASP A 13 16.03 5.85 -5.43
N ARG A 14 16.67 6.42 -6.47
CA ARG A 14 17.29 7.76 -6.43
C ARG A 14 16.84 8.61 -7.63
N PRO A 15 15.66 9.27 -7.55
CA PRO A 15 15.04 9.98 -8.68
C PRO A 15 15.95 11.06 -9.28
N ARG A 16 16.72 11.78 -8.45
CA ARG A 16 17.67 12.81 -8.93
C ARG A 16 18.83 12.25 -9.76
N LEU A 17 19.33 11.07 -9.41
CA LEU A 17 20.43 10.44 -10.15
C LEU A 17 19.94 9.94 -11.51
N ARG A 18 18.74 9.34 -11.54
CA ARG A 18 18.09 8.90 -12.78
C ARG A 18 17.88 10.07 -13.74
N ASP A 19 17.32 11.18 -13.24
CA ASP A 19 17.04 12.35 -14.07
C ASP A 19 18.31 13.02 -14.59
N ALA A 20 19.37 13.08 -13.78
CA ALA A 20 20.68 13.59 -14.23
C ALA A 20 21.29 12.72 -15.35
N LEU A 21 21.20 11.40 -15.24
CA LEU A 21 21.68 10.48 -16.29
C LEU A 21 20.90 10.66 -17.59
N ILE A 22 19.58 10.85 -17.51
CA ILE A 22 18.73 11.04 -18.67
C ILE A 22 18.98 12.40 -19.32
N ALA A 23 19.13 13.45 -18.52
CA ALA A 23 19.54 14.77 -18.98
C ALA A 23 20.89 14.73 -19.70
N LEU A 24 21.87 13.98 -19.17
CA LEU A 24 23.18 13.78 -19.81
C LEU A 24 23.06 13.04 -21.14
N CYS A 25 22.28 11.97 -21.21
CA CYS A 25 22.02 11.25 -22.45
C CYS A 25 21.39 12.17 -23.51
N TYR A 26 20.43 13.01 -23.13
CA TYR A 26 19.82 13.97 -24.04
C TYR A 26 20.79 15.08 -24.46
N ALA A 27 21.66 15.55 -23.58
CA ALA A 27 22.69 16.53 -23.93
C ALA A 27 23.65 15.95 -24.98
N ILE A 28 24.07 14.70 -24.82
CA ILE A 28 24.94 14.00 -25.78
C ILE A 28 24.21 13.82 -27.12
N LEU A 29 22.97 13.31 -27.09
CA LEU A 29 22.17 13.06 -28.28
C LEU A 29 21.84 14.37 -29.03
N GLY A 30 21.47 15.42 -28.30
CA GLY A 30 21.22 16.73 -28.88
C GLY A 30 22.48 17.36 -29.46
N SER A 31 23.64 17.20 -28.80
CA SER A 31 24.93 17.68 -29.33
C SER A 31 25.31 16.97 -30.62
N LEU A 32 25.03 15.66 -30.71
CA LEU A 32 25.18 14.91 -31.96
C LEU A 32 24.28 15.48 -33.06
N PHE A 33 23.01 15.76 -32.76
CA PHE A 33 22.11 16.36 -33.75
C PHE A 33 22.58 17.74 -34.24
N LEU A 34 23.13 18.55 -33.35
CA LEU A 34 23.77 19.81 -33.75
C LEU A 34 24.99 19.54 -34.64
N ALA A 35 25.85 18.59 -34.30
CA ALA A 35 27.01 18.25 -35.14
C ALA A 35 26.63 17.80 -36.56
N PHE A 36 25.46 17.16 -36.74
CA PHE A 36 24.92 16.78 -38.04
C PHE A 36 24.13 17.88 -38.77
N GLY A 37 24.06 19.09 -38.21
CA GLY A 37 23.37 20.22 -38.84
C GLY A 37 21.85 20.15 -38.78
N LEU A 38 21.27 19.47 -37.79
CA LEU A 38 19.81 19.40 -37.58
C LEU A 38 19.25 20.67 -36.90
N PHE A 39 19.73 21.83 -37.34
CA PHE A 39 19.31 23.18 -36.97
C PHE A 39 19.88 24.19 -37.99
N PRO A 40 19.28 25.38 -38.15
CA PRO A 40 17.89 25.71 -37.81
C PRO A 40 16.92 25.02 -38.76
N ILE A 41 15.95 24.26 -38.23
CA ILE A 41 14.97 23.50 -39.03
C ILE A 41 13.98 24.44 -39.73
N TRP A 42 13.66 25.55 -39.07
CA TRP A 42 12.64 26.53 -39.44
C TRP A 42 13.26 27.90 -39.73
N GLN A 43 14.44 27.93 -40.36
CA GLN A 43 15.16 29.18 -40.64
C GLN A 43 14.28 30.24 -41.34
N ALA A 44 13.37 29.81 -42.20
CA ALA A 44 12.47 30.70 -42.95
C ALA A 44 11.47 31.48 -42.07
N VAL A 45 11.27 31.08 -40.82
CA VAL A 45 10.35 31.69 -39.85
C VAL A 45 11.12 32.19 -38.61
N ALA A 46 12.44 32.07 -38.60
CA ALA A 46 13.28 32.57 -37.51
C ALA A 46 13.20 34.10 -37.44
N VAL A 47 12.88 34.61 -36.25
CA VAL A 47 12.87 36.05 -35.93
C VAL A 47 14.29 36.52 -35.62
N PHE A 48 15.08 35.66 -34.97
CA PHE A 48 16.46 35.94 -34.59
C PHE A 48 17.41 34.95 -35.28
N SER A 49 18.56 35.45 -35.75
CA SER A 49 19.61 34.59 -36.29
C SER A 49 20.70 34.38 -35.24
N ILE A 50 20.86 33.13 -34.80
CA ILE A 50 21.92 32.72 -33.88
C ILE A 50 22.77 31.63 -34.51
N GLY A 51 24.05 31.62 -34.18
CA GLY A 51 24.99 30.58 -34.65
C GLY A 51 24.83 29.25 -33.89
N PRO A 52 25.59 28.23 -34.29
CA PRO A 52 25.61 26.90 -33.66
C PRO A 52 25.77 26.91 -32.14
N TRP A 53 26.61 27.82 -31.64
CA TRP A 53 26.86 27.98 -30.20
C TRP A 53 25.64 28.49 -29.42
N GLY A 54 24.76 29.26 -30.06
CA GLY A 54 23.51 29.70 -29.46
C GLY A 54 22.53 28.55 -29.25
N PHE A 55 22.37 27.69 -30.27
CA PHE A 55 21.57 26.47 -30.17
C PHE A 55 22.16 25.47 -29.15
N PHE A 56 23.48 25.37 -29.08
CA PHE A 56 24.14 24.57 -28.06
C PHE A 56 23.86 25.10 -26.64
N ALA A 57 23.89 26.42 -26.43
CA ALA A 57 23.55 27.01 -25.14
C ALA A 57 22.08 26.75 -24.74
N LEU A 58 21.15 26.86 -25.69
CA LEU A 58 19.74 26.52 -25.49
C LEU A 58 19.55 25.04 -25.13
N LEU A 59 20.26 24.15 -25.83
CA LEU A 59 20.25 22.72 -25.53
C LEU A 59 20.77 22.43 -24.10
N CYS A 60 21.90 23.02 -23.72
CA CYS A 60 22.45 22.86 -22.37
C CYS A 60 21.46 23.36 -21.30
N GLY A 61 20.85 24.52 -21.50
CA GLY A 61 19.82 25.05 -20.61
C GLY A 61 18.64 24.09 -20.48
N MET A 62 18.17 23.54 -21.61
CA MET A 62 17.07 22.60 -21.63
C MET A 62 17.40 21.29 -20.92
N SER A 63 18.63 20.76 -21.08
CA SER A 63 19.11 19.58 -20.37
C SER A 63 19.19 19.80 -18.85
N VAL A 64 19.62 20.98 -18.39
CA VAL A 64 19.65 21.31 -16.96
C VAL A 64 18.24 21.31 -16.37
N ILE A 65 17.27 21.92 -17.07
CA ILE A 65 15.86 21.93 -16.61
C ILE A 65 15.30 20.50 -16.60
N CYS A 66 15.66 19.68 -17.60
CA CYS A 66 15.27 18.27 -17.68
C CYS A 66 15.71 17.45 -16.43
N ALA A 67 16.85 17.79 -15.82
CA ALA A 67 17.31 17.09 -14.60
C ALA A 67 16.39 17.31 -13.38
N ALA A 68 15.51 18.33 -13.41
CA ALA A 68 14.53 18.59 -12.35
C ALA A 68 13.13 18.00 -12.65
N ARG A 69 12.96 17.30 -13.79
CA ARG A 69 11.64 16.91 -14.32
C ARG A 69 10.82 15.98 -13.42
N SER A 70 11.44 15.09 -12.64
CA SER A 70 10.69 14.21 -11.74
C SER A 70 10.43 14.82 -10.37
N THR A 71 11.18 15.86 -10.00
CA THR A 71 11.05 16.51 -8.67
C THR A 71 10.08 17.69 -8.75
N TYR A 72 10.15 18.48 -9.83
CA TYR A 72 9.31 19.66 -10.04
C TYR A 72 8.74 19.70 -11.47
N PRO A 73 7.93 18.71 -11.88
CA PRO A 73 7.50 18.50 -13.26
C PRO A 73 6.83 19.70 -13.92
N ILE A 74 5.94 20.39 -13.21
CA ILE A 74 5.20 21.56 -13.74
C ILE A 74 6.13 22.76 -13.94
N SER A 75 6.98 23.07 -12.95
CA SER A 75 7.92 24.18 -13.07
C SER A 75 8.99 23.92 -14.14
N ALA A 76 9.44 22.67 -14.25
CA ALA A 76 10.36 22.25 -15.28
C ALA A 76 9.73 22.40 -16.66
N LEU A 77 8.48 21.94 -16.85
CA LEU A 77 7.76 22.11 -18.11
C LEU A 77 7.52 23.58 -18.45
N GLY A 78 7.16 24.41 -17.47
CA GLY A 78 7.01 25.86 -17.65
C GLY A 78 8.31 26.54 -18.09
N ALA A 79 9.42 26.29 -17.40
CA ALA A 79 10.73 26.84 -17.77
C ALA A 79 11.23 26.30 -19.13
N GLY A 80 11.02 25.01 -19.39
CA GLY A 80 11.35 24.38 -20.67
C GLY A 80 10.52 24.92 -21.83
N THR A 81 9.26 25.30 -21.58
CA THR A 81 8.41 25.96 -22.59
C THR A 81 8.99 27.31 -23.00
N VAL A 82 9.46 28.11 -22.03
CA VAL A 82 10.10 29.40 -22.34
C VAL A 82 11.33 29.20 -23.23
N LEU A 83 12.19 28.24 -22.89
CA LEU A 83 13.36 27.92 -23.70
C LEU A 83 12.98 27.37 -25.09
N ALA A 84 11.95 26.53 -25.17
CA ALA A 84 11.46 26.00 -26.45
C ALA A 84 10.90 27.10 -27.36
N VAL A 85 10.20 28.10 -26.80
CA VAL A 85 9.74 29.27 -27.56
C VAL A 85 10.92 30.07 -28.09
N VAL A 86 11.95 30.31 -27.25
CA VAL A 86 13.17 31.01 -27.68
C VAL A 86 13.89 30.24 -28.79
N ASP A 87 14.02 28.91 -28.65
CA ASP A 87 14.62 28.02 -29.67
C ASP A 87 13.86 28.12 -31.01
N VAL A 88 12.53 28.10 -30.97
CA VAL A 88 11.68 28.22 -32.17
C VAL A 88 11.81 29.59 -32.82
N LEU A 89 11.82 30.68 -32.04
CA LEU A 89 12.05 32.04 -32.54
C LEU A 89 13.44 32.19 -33.20
N CYS A 90 14.40 31.36 -32.83
CA CYS A 90 15.74 31.32 -33.41
C CYS A 90 15.86 30.39 -34.64
N GLY A 91 14.82 29.61 -34.95
CA GLY A 91 14.79 28.68 -36.08
C GLY A 91 14.68 27.20 -35.70
N GLY A 92 14.66 26.85 -34.41
CA GLY A 92 14.33 25.52 -33.91
C GLY A 92 15.44 24.46 -34.06
N SER A 93 15.57 23.61 -33.04
CA SER A 93 16.50 22.48 -33.01
C SER A 93 15.85 21.15 -32.62
N ILE A 94 16.28 20.04 -33.23
CA ILE A 94 15.71 18.71 -32.94
C ILE A 94 15.98 18.30 -31.49
N GLY A 95 17.17 18.65 -30.97
CA GLY A 95 17.54 18.35 -29.58
C GLY A 95 16.56 18.93 -28.56
N VAL A 96 16.19 20.20 -28.72
CA VAL A 96 15.20 20.85 -27.83
C VAL A 96 13.82 20.21 -27.96
N ILE A 97 13.37 19.88 -29.19
CA ILE A 97 12.07 19.21 -29.42
C ILE A 97 12.01 17.85 -28.71
N VAL A 98 13.07 17.05 -28.79
CA VAL A 98 13.11 15.72 -28.17
C VAL A 98 13.04 15.83 -26.64
N ILE A 99 13.84 16.72 -26.05
CA ILE A 99 13.83 16.94 -24.59
C ILE A 99 12.47 17.48 -24.13
N TYR A 100 11.93 18.46 -24.86
CA TYR A 100 10.63 19.05 -24.56
C TYR A 100 9.50 18.02 -24.58
N SER A 101 9.48 17.12 -25.57
CA SER A 101 8.46 16.06 -25.68
C SER A 101 8.50 15.10 -24.47
N ASP A 102 9.70 14.77 -24.01
CA ASP A 102 9.87 13.93 -22.82
C ASP A 102 9.50 14.67 -21.51
N MET A 103 9.75 15.98 -21.42
CA MET A 103 9.30 16.79 -20.29
C MET A 103 7.77 16.87 -20.20
N VAL A 104 7.10 16.97 -21.35
CA VAL A 104 5.63 16.86 -21.44
C VAL A 104 5.16 15.51 -20.91
N PHE A 105 5.80 14.41 -21.34
CA PHE A 105 5.48 13.07 -20.83
C PHE A 105 5.70 12.97 -19.31
N SER A 106 6.81 13.50 -18.80
CA SER A 106 7.14 13.51 -17.38
C SER A 106 6.12 14.30 -16.57
N ALA A 107 5.64 15.43 -17.09
CA ALA A 107 4.60 16.22 -16.45
C ALA A 107 3.27 15.47 -16.35
N ILE A 108 2.86 14.76 -17.41
CA ILE A 108 1.67 13.90 -17.41
C ILE A 108 1.82 12.76 -16.40
N LYS A 109 3.01 12.16 -16.32
CA LYS A 109 3.27 11.00 -15.45
C LYS A 109 3.31 11.35 -13.97
N TYR A 110 3.91 12.50 -13.60
CA TYR A 110 4.23 12.82 -12.21
C TYR A 110 3.39 13.96 -11.59
N SER A 111 2.53 14.64 -12.36
CA SER A 111 1.73 15.77 -11.85
C SER A 111 0.24 15.44 -11.68
N SER A 112 -0.50 16.30 -10.99
CA SER A 112 -1.95 16.14 -10.79
C SER A 112 -2.75 16.45 -12.06
N ASP A 113 -3.88 15.76 -12.26
CA ASP A 113 -4.78 15.89 -13.42
C ASP A 113 -5.23 17.35 -13.65
N ARG A 114 -5.40 18.13 -12.57
CA ARG A 114 -5.77 19.55 -12.65
C ARG A 114 -4.61 20.40 -13.17
N ALA A 115 -3.40 20.20 -12.65
CA ALA A 115 -2.23 20.98 -13.05
C ALA A 115 -1.85 20.74 -14.51
N VAL A 116 -1.90 19.48 -14.95
CA VAL A 116 -1.65 19.10 -16.35
C VAL A 116 -2.67 19.77 -17.27
N ARG A 117 -3.97 19.66 -16.96
CA ARG A 117 -5.03 20.26 -17.77
C ARG A 117 -4.89 21.77 -17.90
N VAL A 118 -4.71 22.48 -16.77
CA VAL A 118 -4.55 23.93 -16.77
C VAL A 118 -3.35 24.34 -17.62
N LEU A 119 -2.19 23.69 -17.41
CA LEU A 119 -0.99 24.04 -18.15
C LEU A 119 -1.13 23.77 -19.64
N PHE A 120 -1.70 22.63 -20.05
CA PHE A 120 -1.98 22.34 -21.46
C PHE A 120 -2.95 23.34 -22.09
N THR A 121 -4.03 23.70 -21.38
CA THR A 121 -4.97 24.71 -21.87
C THR A 121 -4.28 26.06 -22.04
N CYS A 122 -3.47 26.50 -21.06
CA CYS A 122 -2.68 27.72 -21.19
C CYS A 122 -1.74 27.69 -22.39
N MET A 123 -1.00 26.59 -22.57
CA MET A 123 -0.07 26.44 -23.70
C MET A 123 -0.78 26.45 -25.05
N LEU A 124 -1.91 25.75 -25.16
CA LEU A 124 -2.73 25.76 -26.37
C LEU A 124 -3.29 27.15 -26.65
N SER A 125 -3.81 27.84 -25.63
CA SER A 125 -4.30 29.22 -25.76
C SER A 125 -3.20 30.17 -26.24
N ILE A 126 -1.99 30.08 -25.67
CA ILE A 126 -0.85 30.90 -26.08
C ILE A 126 -0.47 30.60 -27.54
N ALA A 127 -0.39 29.33 -27.92
CA ALA A 127 -0.05 28.94 -29.29
C ALA A 127 -1.09 29.45 -30.31
N VAL A 128 -2.38 29.34 -29.98
CA VAL A 128 -3.48 29.85 -30.82
C VAL A 128 -3.42 31.37 -30.94
N ILE A 129 -3.23 32.10 -29.83
CA ILE A 129 -3.10 33.56 -29.85
C ILE A 129 -1.91 33.98 -30.71
N MET A 130 -0.75 33.33 -30.53
CA MET A 130 0.45 33.63 -31.31
C MET A 130 0.24 33.35 -32.80
N GLY A 131 -0.45 32.26 -33.16
CA GLY A 131 -0.84 31.96 -34.54
C GLY A 131 -1.77 33.03 -35.15
N ILE A 132 -2.78 33.49 -34.40
CA ILE A 132 -3.70 34.55 -34.83
C ILE A 132 -2.95 35.86 -35.07
N VAL A 133 -2.11 36.27 -34.11
CA VAL A 133 -1.26 37.48 -34.24
C VAL A 133 -0.44 37.38 -35.51
N PHE A 134 0.22 36.25 -35.75
CA PHE A 134 1.08 36.08 -36.91
C PHE A 134 0.30 36.13 -38.25
N ILE A 135 -0.90 35.53 -38.32
CA ILE A 135 -1.77 35.59 -39.50
C ILE A 135 -2.23 37.04 -39.79
N VAL A 136 -2.59 37.79 -38.76
CA VAL A 136 -3.09 39.17 -38.90
C VAL A 136 -1.98 40.12 -39.35
N PHE A 137 -0.78 39.98 -38.79
CA PHE A 137 0.33 40.90 -39.08
C PHE A 137 1.18 40.50 -40.30
N GLN A 138 1.11 39.25 -40.78
CA GLN A 138 1.88 38.74 -41.92
C GLN A 138 1.04 37.86 -42.88
N PRO A 139 -0.07 38.38 -43.45
CA PRO A 139 -1.05 37.56 -44.18
C PRO A 139 -0.52 36.94 -45.48
N ALA A 140 0.53 37.50 -46.10
CA ALA A 140 1.09 37.00 -47.36
C ALA A 140 2.10 35.85 -47.19
N ASN A 141 2.51 35.52 -45.96
CA ASN A 141 3.61 34.59 -45.72
C ASN A 141 3.11 33.16 -45.48
N LEU A 142 2.76 32.46 -46.57
CA LEU A 142 2.26 31.07 -46.56
C LEU A 142 3.19 30.05 -45.86
N ARG A 143 4.46 30.41 -45.59
CA ARG A 143 5.46 29.57 -44.89
C ARG A 143 5.14 29.33 -43.42
N ILE A 144 4.18 30.08 -42.85
CA ILE A 144 3.73 29.99 -41.46
C ILE A 144 2.76 28.82 -41.24
N VAL A 145 1.96 28.52 -42.26
CA VAL A 145 0.92 27.48 -42.22
C VAL A 145 1.47 26.11 -41.74
N PRO A 146 2.62 25.59 -42.24
CA PRO A 146 3.15 24.33 -41.75
C PRO A 146 3.57 24.37 -40.27
N VAL A 147 4.06 25.51 -39.77
CA VAL A 147 4.45 25.67 -38.36
C VAL A 147 3.21 25.60 -37.47
N ILE A 148 2.13 26.31 -37.83
CA ILE A 148 0.85 26.27 -37.10
C ILE A 148 0.26 24.86 -37.12
N LEU A 149 0.23 24.22 -38.28
CA LEU A 149 -0.32 22.86 -38.44
C LEU A 149 0.47 21.85 -37.60
N GLN A 150 1.80 21.95 -37.59
CA GLN A 150 2.67 21.10 -36.78
C GLN A 150 2.43 21.29 -35.28
N TYR A 151 2.32 22.53 -34.80
CA TYR A 151 2.02 22.79 -33.39
C TYR A 151 0.64 22.27 -32.98
N ALA A 152 -0.37 22.46 -33.83
CA ALA A 152 -1.70 21.88 -33.63
C ALA A 152 -1.63 20.34 -33.56
N PHE A 153 -0.81 19.73 -34.42
CA PHE A 153 -0.60 18.28 -34.45
C PHE A 153 0.11 17.76 -33.19
N ILE A 154 1.14 18.46 -32.71
CA ILE A 154 1.85 18.12 -31.47
C ILE A 154 0.89 18.18 -30.27
N VAL A 155 0.06 19.24 -30.17
CA VAL A 155 -0.94 19.36 -29.09
C VAL A 155 -2.01 18.27 -29.20
N ALA A 156 -2.48 17.95 -30.41
CA ALA A 156 -3.45 16.89 -30.65
C ALA A 156 -2.91 15.51 -30.23
N ILE A 157 -1.68 15.18 -30.63
CA ILE A 157 -1.00 13.93 -30.24
C ILE A 157 -0.81 13.89 -28.72
N ALA A 158 -0.32 14.96 -28.10
CA ALA A 158 -0.09 15.01 -26.66
C ALA A 158 -1.40 14.83 -25.87
N THR A 159 -2.50 15.42 -26.33
CA THR A 159 -3.83 15.29 -25.70
C THR A 159 -4.37 13.87 -25.87
N ALA A 160 -4.28 13.30 -27.07
CA ALA A 160 -4.72 11.94 -27.36
C ALA A 160 -3.91 10.89 -26.59
N TRP A 161 -2.59 11.07 -26.50
CA TRP A 161 -1.72 10.21 -25.71
C TRP A 161 -1.99 10.32 -24.21
N GLY A 162 -2.20 11.54 -23.70
CA GLY A 162 -2.59 11.76 -22.30
C GLY A 162 -3.89 11.02 -21.94
N TRP A 163 -4.89 11.05 -22.83
CA TRP A 163 -6.12 10.28 -22.66
C TRP A 163 -5.87 8.76 -22.71
N ASN A 164 -5.09 8.29 -23.69
CA ASN A 164 -4.85 6.86 -23.87
C ASN A 164 -4.09 6.23 -22.69
N VAL A 165 -2.98 6.85 -22.27
CA VAL A 165 -2.17 6.40 -21.12
C VAL A 165 -3.00 6.41 -19.83
N ARG A 166 -3.89 7.38 -19.66
CA ARG A 166 -4.79 7.42 -18.50
C ARG A 166 -5.80 6.27 -18.53
N SER A 167 -6.36 5.97 -19.70
CA SER A 167 -7.28 4.85 -19.87
C SER A 167 -6.61 3.52 -19.55
N GLU A 168 -5.36 3.32 -19.98
CA GLU A 168 -4.59 2.11 -19.70
C GLU A 168 -4.14 2.01 -18.24
N GLY A 169 -3.78 3.13 -17.61
CA GLY A 169 -3.39 3.17 -16.20
C GLY A 169 -4.56 2.82 -15.26
N ILE A 170 -5.76 3.32 -15.56
CA ILE A 170 -6.99 2.97 -14.82
C ILE A 170 -7.36 1.51 -15.10
N ARG A 171 -7.40 1.09 -16.38
CA ARG A 171 -7.76 -0.28 -16.76
C ARG A 171 -6.81 -1.34 -16.19
N THR A 172 -5.50 -1.05 -16.14
CA THR A 172 -4.52 -1.99 -15.58
C THR A 172 -4.68 -2.12 -14.07
N ARG A 173 -4.92 -1.01 -13.36
CA ARG A 173 -5.23 -1.06 -11.92
C ARG A 173 -6.53 -1.82 -11.65
N ASP A 174 -7.59 -1.50 -12.39
CA ASP A 174 -8.88 -2.17 -12.23
C ASP A 174 -8.79 -3.67 -12.52
N ARG A 175 -8.03 -4.08 -13.55
CA ARG A 175 -7.78 -5.49 -13.86
C ARG A 175 -7.00 -6.19 -12.75
N LEU A 176 -5.94 -5.57 -12.23
CA LEU A 176 -5.17 -6.15 -11.13
C LEU A 176 -6.02 -6.33 -9.88
N THR A 177 -6.85 -5.33 -9.53
CA THR A 177 -7.78 -5.42 -8.41
C THR A 177 -8.83 -6.51 -8.65
N GLN A 178 -9.39 -6.60 -9.86
CA GLN A 178 -10.39 -7.63 -10.20
C GLN A 178 -9.82 -9.05 -10.20
N ASP A 179 -8.62 -9.25 -10.75
CA ASP A 179 -7.95 -10.56 -10.75
C ASP A 179 -7.56 -10.98 -9.34
N HIS A 180 -7.13 -10.03 -8.50
CA HIS A 180 -6.88 -10.28 -7.08
C HIS A 180 -8.17 -10.71 -6.36
N LEU A 181 -9.27 -9.95 -6.51
CA LEU A 181 -10.57 -10.30 -5.92
C LEU A 181 -11.08 -11.67 -6.38
N ARG A 182 -10.94 -12.00 -7.67
CA ARG A 182 -11.32 -13.32 -8.21
C ARG A 182 -10.49 -14.46 -7.62
N THR A 183 -9.19 -14.23 -7.45
CA THR A 183 -8.29 -15.21 -6.84
C THR A 183 -8.71 -15.47 -5.40
N ILE A 184 -9.01 -14.42 -4.62
CA ILE A 184 -9.46 -14.54 -3.23
C ILE A 184 -10.80 -15.27 -3.14
N GLN A 185 -11.78 -14.90 -3.98
CA GLN A 185 -13.07 -15.60 -4.00
C GLN A 185 -12.91 -17.10 -4.31
N SER A 186 -11.98 -17.44 -5.22
CA SER A 186 -11.68 -18.84 -5.53
C SER A 186 -11.01 -19.57 -4.36
N MET A 187 -10.13 -18.90 -3.61
CA MET A 187 -9.50 -19.43 -2.41
C MET A 187 -10.51 -19.62 -1.28
N GLN A 188 -11.37 -18.63 -1.01
CA GLN A 188 -12.42 -18.74 0.01
C GLN A 188 -13.36 -19.92 -0.28
N LYS A 189 -13.76 -20.09 -1.54
CA LYS A 189 -14.62 -21.22 -1.95
C LYS A 189 -13.92 -22.57 -1.77
N ARG A 190 -12.63 -22.66 -2.06
CA ARG A 190 -11.81 -23.86 -1.83
C ARG A 190 -11.68 -24.17 -0.34
N ILE A 191 -11.34 -23.16 0.48
CA ILE A 191 -11.18 -23.31 1.92
C ILE A 191 -12.51 -23.74 2.57
N ALA A 192 -13.65 -23.20 2.14
CA ALA A 192 -14.96 -23.64 2.61
C ALA A 192 -15.26 -25.12 2.29
N HIS A 193 -14.79 -25.60 1.13
CA HIS A 193 -14.92 -27.01 0.75
C HIS A 193 -14.00 -27.91 1.59
N ASP A 194 -12.73 -27.53 1.73
CA ASP A 194 -11.76 -28.28 2.54
C ASP A 194 -12.21 -28.34 4.02
N LEU A 195 -12.81 -27.25 4.53
CA LEU A 195 -13.46 -27.20 5.84
C LEU A 195 -14.63 -28.18 5.94
N HIS A 196 -15.50 -28.21 4.92
CA HIS A 196 -16.66 -29.10 4.90
C HIS A 196 -16.23 -30.57 4.91
N ASP A 197 -15.23 -30.93 4.11
CA ASP A 197 -14.70 -32.28 4.02
C ASP A 197 -14.02 -32.72 5.32
N LEU A 198 -13.26 -31.83 5.97
CA LEU A 198 -12.66 -32.09 7.26
C LEU A 198 -13.72 -32.34 8.35
N VAL A 199 -14.74 -31.47 8.42
CA VAL A 199 -15.86 -31.61 9.36
C VAL A 199 -16.62 -32.92 9.12
N ALA A 200 -16.93 -33.22 7.85
CA ALA A 200 -17.65 -34.42 7.47
C ALA A 200 -16.89 -35.69 7.89
N ASN A 201 -15.58 -35.73 7.66
CA ASN A 201 -14.73 -36.86 8.07
C ASN A 201 -14.72 -37.06 9.59
N HIS A 202 -14.61 -35.99 10.37
CA HIS A 202 -14.62 -36.09 11.84
C HIS A 202 -15.99 -36.47 12.40
N ILE A 203 -17.08 -35.96 11.83
CA ILE A 203 -18.44 -36.39 12.22
C ILE A 203 -18.66 -37.87 11.90
N ALA A 204 -18.20 -38.32 10.73
CA ALA A 204 -18.29 -39.73 10.35
C ALA A 204 -17.48 -40.64 11.30
N ALA A 205 -16.24 -40.25 11.65
CA ALA A 205 -15.41 -40.97 12.60
C ALA A 205 -16.03 -41.01 14.01
N ALA A 206 -16.54 -39.87 14.50
CA ALA A 206 -17.22 -39.81 15.80
C ALA A 206 -18.49 -40.69 15.82
N SER A 207 -19.29 -40.66 14.75
CA SER A 207 -20.49 -41.51 14.63
C SER A 207 -20.13 -42.99 14.63
N LEU A 208 -19.06 -43.38 13.93
CA LEU A 208 -18.57 -44.76 13.91
C LEU A 208 -18.09 -45.23 15.30
N HIS A 209 -17.37 -44.38 16.04
CA HIS A 209 -16.97 -44.70 17.42
C HIS A 209 -18.16 -44.81 18.37
N ILE A 210 -19.18 -43.98 18.22
CA ILE A 210 -20.43 -44.07 18.99
C ILE A 210 -21.18 -45.37 18.67
N GLU A 211 -21.30 -45.73 17.39
CA GLU A 211 -21.94 -46.98 16.95
C GLU A 211 -21.19 -48.21 17.49
N ALA A 212 -19.85 -48.20 17.41
CA ALA A 212 -19.00 -49.26 17.95
C ALA A 212 -19.13 -49.38 19.48
N GLY A 213 -19.22 -48.24 20.19
CA GLY A 213 -19.48 -48.21 21.63
C GLY A 213 -20.83 -48.81 21.98
N ARG A 214 -21.89 -48.49 21.21
CA ARG A 214 -23.25 -49.06 21.39
C ARG A 214 -23.26 -50.59 21.25
N MET A 215 -22.51 -51.14 20.29
CA MET A 215 -22.42 -52.60 20.11
C MET A 215 -21.73 -53.33 21.28
N GLN A 216 -20.89 -52.63 22.05
CA GLN A 216 -20.09 -53.21 23.14
C GLN A 216 -20.75 -53.07 24.54
N VAL A 217 -21.88 -52.37 24.64
CA VAL A 217 -22.60 -52.10 25.90
C VAL A 217 -22.94 -53.37 26.68
N THR A 218 -23.27 -54.47 25.99
CA THR A 218 -23.62 -55.75 26.62
C THR A 218 -22.43 -56.64 26.94
N GLN A 219 -21.22 -56.36 26.42
CA GLN A 219 -20.06 -57.26 26.51
C GLN A 219 -18.94 -56.74 27.41
N SER A 220 -18.69 -55.43 27.48
CA SER A 220 -17.65 -54.84 28.33
C SER A 220 -17.87 -53.34 28.57
N PRO A 221 -18.43 -52.95 29.74
CA PRO A 221 -18.70 -51.54 30.07
C PRO A 221 -17.46 -50.63 30.02
N SER A 222 -16.26 -51.17 30.29
CA SER A 222 -14.99 -50.44 30.20
C SER A 222 -14.61 -50.05 28.77
N GLN A 223 -15.02 -50.82 27.75
CA GLN A 223 -14.73 -50.52 26.35
C GLN A 223 -15.67 -49.44 25.77
N VAL A 224 -16.88 -49.31 26.33
CA VAL A 224 -17.81 -48.21 26.00
C VAL A 224 -17.20 -46.86 26.39
N GLY A 225 -16.57 -46.76 27.56
CA GLY A 225 -15.87 -45.56 28.01
C GLY A 225 -14.74 -45.16 27.05
N ASN A 226 -13.93 -46.14 26.62
CA ASN A 226 -12.84 -45.89 25.66
C ASN A 226 -13.36 -45.39 24.30
N ALA A 227 -14.48 -45.92 23.80
CA ALA A 227 -15.07 -45.50 22.53
C ALA A 227 -15.62 -44.06 22.62
N LEU A 228 -16.26 -43.70 23.73
CA LEU A 228 -16.74 -42.34 23.99
C LEU A 228 -15.58 -41.34 24.16
N ASP A 229 -14.50 -41.73 24.86
CA ASP A 229 -13.30 -40.90 24.99
C ASP A 229 -12.60 -40.65 23.65
N GLN A 230 -12.57 -41.64 22.76
CA GLN A 230 -12.05 -41.45 21.40
C GLN A 230 -12.93 -40.53 20.56
N ALA A 231 -14.26 -40.65 20.64
CA ALA A 231 -15.19 -39.73 19.99
C ALA A 231 -15.04 -38.29 20.50
N ALA A 232 -14.87 -38.11 21.82
CA ALA A 232 -14.64 -36.81 22.45
C ALA A 232 -13.30 -36.18 22.04
N LYS A 233 -12.22 -36.98 21.99
CA LYS A 233 -10.91 -36.52 21.50
C LYS A 233 -10.97 -36.10 20.02
N GLY A 234 -11.63 -36.91 19.17
CA GLY A 234 -11.77 -36.61 17.74
C GLY A 234 -12.58 -35.34 17.47
N THR A 235 -13.63 -35.08 18.24
CA THR A 235 -14.44 -33.85 18.13
C THR A 235 -13.70 -32.61 18.64
N HIS A 236 -12.96 -32.72 19.75
CA HIS A 236 -12.10 -31.62 20.22
C HIS A 236 -10.97 -31.28 19.24
N GLU A 237 -10.36 -32.29 18.61
CA GLU A 237 -9.32 -32.07 17.60
C GLU A 237 -9.89 -31.36 16.36
N ALA A 238 -11.07 -31.77 15.89
CA ALA A 238 -11.76 -31.13 14.78
C ALA A 238 -12.10 -29.66 15.09
N ASP A 239 -12.63 -29.36 16.28
CA ASP A 239 -12.93 -27.98 16.72
C ASP A 239 -11.67 -27.12 16.76
N ARG A 240 -10.55 -27.67 17.23
CA ARG A 240 -9.25 -26.97 17.23
C ARG A 240 -8.77 -26.65 15.82
N GLN A 241 -8.86 -27.60 14.89
CA GLN A 241 -8.44 -27.39 13.50
C GLN A 241 -9.36 -26.40 12.76
N LEU A 242 -10.67 -26.46 12.98
CA LEU A 242 -11.64 -25.49 12.46
C LEU A 242 -11.32 -24.07 12.93
N ARG A 243 -11.03 -23.90 14.21
CA ARG A 243 -10.63 -22.59 14.76
C ARG A 243 -9.33 -22.08 14.14
N ARG A 244 -8.33 -22.95 13.93
CA ARG A 244 -7.05 -22.57 13.29
C ARG A 244 -7.29 -22.02 11.89
N LEU A 245 -8.10 -22.70 11.10
CA LEU A 245 -8.43 -22.25 9.75
C LEU A 245 -9.20 -20.91 9.75
N ILE A 246 -10.12 -20.71 10.69
CA ILE A 246 -10.82 -19.43 10.88
C ILE A 246 -9.86 -18.31 11.30
N ALA A 247 -8.89 -18.59 12.16
CA ALA A 247 -7.88 -17.60 12.56
C ALA A 247 -6.98 -17.20 11.39
N ILE A 248 -6.54 -18.17 10.57
CA ILE A 248 -5.76 -17.91 9.35
C ILE A 248 -6.58 -17.07 8.36
N LEU A 249 -7.85 -17.41 8.12
CA LEU A 249 -8.75 -16.65 7.25
C LEU A 249 -8.92 -15.19 7.73
N ASN A 250 -9.14 -14.99 9.03
CA ASN A 250 -9.24 -13.64 9.60
C ASN A 250 -7.91 -12.87 9.51
N ALA A 251 -6.77 -13.54 9.69
CA ALA A 251 -5.46 -12.90 9.54
C ALA A 251 -5.21 -12.46 8.09
N VAL A 252 -5.60 -13.27 7.11
CA VAL A 252 -5.56 -12.92 5.68
C VAL A 252 -6.50 -11.75 5.37
N GLU A 253 -7.72 -11.74 5.90
CA GLU A 253 -8.67 -10.64 5.71
C GLU A 253 -8.17 -9.31 6.32
N VAL A 254 -7.50 -9.36 7.48
CA VAL A 254 -6.88 -8.19 8.11
C VAL A 254 -5.72 -7.66 7.27
N LEU A 255 -4.89 -8.56 6.70
CA LEU A 255 -3.81 -8.21 5.78
C LEU A 255 -4.30 -7.58 4.47
N GLU A 256 -5.48 -7.98 3.99
CA GLU A 256 -6.04 -7.52 2.71
C GLU A 256 -6.87 -6.24 2.85
N THR A 257 -7.57 -6.05 3.97
CA THR A 257 -8.42 -4.85 4.19
C THR A 257 -7.63 -3.62 4.60
N SER A 258 -6.41 -3.80 5.12
CA SER A 258 -5.63 -2.73 5.73
C SER A 258 -4.25 -2.61 5.07
N HIS A 259 -4.19 -1.77 4.03
CA HIS A 259 -2.96 -1.45 3.30
C HIS A 259 -2.25 -0.19 3.83
N GLU A 260 -2.84 0.46 4.85
CA GLU A 260 -2.32 1.67 5.47
C GLU A 260 -2.12 1.40 6.96
N ALA A 261 -0.95 1.77 7.49
CA ALA A 261 -0.63 1.66 8.90
C ALA A 261 -1.77 2.22 9.79
N PRO A 262 -2.09 1.59 10.93
CA PRO A 262 -3.13 2.09 11.83
C PRO A 262 -2.93 3.56 12.16
N THR A 263 -3.95 4.36 11.86
CA THR A 263 -3.92 5.79 12.15
C THR A 263 -4.18 6.04 13.63
N ARG A 264 -3.74 7.20 14.13
CA ARG A 264 -4.09 7.69 15.47
C ARG A 264 -5.60 7.59 15.74
N HIS A 265 -6.43 7.84 14.72
CA HIS A 265 -7.88 7.73 14.78
C HIS A 265 -8.37 6.31 15.15
N GLN A 266 -7.76 5.25 14.62
CA GLN A 266 -8.15 3.87 14.96
C GLN A 266 -7.84 3.49 16.42
N ILE A 267 -6.82 4.10 17.01
CA ILE A 267 -6.50 3.93 18.43
C ILE A 267 -7.50 4.73 19.29
N GLU A 268 -7.91 5.92 18.82
CA GLU A 268 -8.94 6.73 19.48
C GLU A 268 -10.31 6.02 19.46
N GLU A 269 -10.70 5.40 18.35
CA GLU A 269 -11.94 4.60 18.24
C GLU A 269 -12.02 3.39 19.19
N LEU A 270 -10.91 3.00 19.83
CA LEU A 270 -10.95 1.93 20.83
C LEU A 270 -11.85 2.29 22.03
N SER A 271 -11.98 3.58 22.36
CA SER A 271 -12.91 4.01 23.41
C SER A 271 -14.38 3.87 23.01
N ASP A 272 -14.69 3.99 21.72
CA ASP A 272 -16.08 3.96 21.22
C ASP A 272 -16.70 2.57 21.31
N ARG A 273 -15.87 1.54 21.53
CA ARG A 273 -16.30 0.16 21.77
C ARG A 273 -16.81 -0.08 23.18
N LEU A 274 -16.71 0.91 24.06
CA LEU A 274 -17.17 0.82 25.44
C LEU A 274 -18.58 1.37 25.61
N PRO A 275 -19.40 0.79 26.50
CA PRO A 275 -20.65 1.42 26.89
C PRO A 275 -20.37 2.78 27.55
N LEU A 276 -21.30 3.74 27.40
CA LEU A 276 -21.21 5.10 27.94
C LEU A 276 -20.86 5.18 29.44
N SER A 277 -21.12 4.12 30.21
CA SER A 277 -20.81 4.03 31.65
C SER A 277 -19.36 3.62 31.96
N ARG A 278 -18.54 3.32 30.95
CA ARG A 278 -17.15 2.90 31.10
C ARG A 278 -16.24 3.80 30.30
N THR A 279 -15.04 4.03 30.82
CA THR A 279 -14.00 4.81 30.13
C THR A 279 -12.74 3.99 29.95
N LEU A 280 -12.09 4.19 28.81
CA LEU A 280 -10.76 3.69 28.52
C LEU A 280 -9.73 4.69 29.08
N LEU A 281 -8.96 4.27 30.08
CA LEU A 281 -7.98 5.10 30.77
C LEU A 281 -6.58 4.76 30.27
N TRP A 282 -6.01 5.64 29.45
CA TRP A 282 -4.59 5.56 29.09
C TRP A 282 -3.75 6.10 30.24
N GLN A 283 -2.80 5.31 30.75
CA GLN A 283 -1.88 5.81 31.77
C GLN A 283 -0.72 6.59 31.14
N GLU A 284 -0.36 7.75 31.70
CA GLU A 284 0.72 8.60 31.21
C GLU A 284 0.60 8.87 29.69
N SER A 285 1.69 8.76 28.94
CA SER A 285 1.77 8.85 27.48
C SER A 285 1.63 7.48 26.79
N SER A 286 0.87 6.55 27.35
CA SER A 286 0.74 5.20 26.79
C SER A 286 0.12 5.18 25.39
N GLN A 287 -0.79 6.11 25.09
CA GLN A 287 -1.38 6.20 23.75
C GLN A 287 -0.32 6.58 22.70
N GLU A 288 0.52 7.57 22.99
CA GLU A 288 1.64 7.95 22.13
C GLU A 288 2.69 6.85 22.03
N LYS A 289 3.06 6.22 23.16
CA LYS A 289 4.02 5.10 23.21
C LYS A 289 3.54 3.91 22.38
N LEU A 290 2.23 3.64 22.35
CA LEU A 290 1.64 2.61 21.49
C LEU A 290 1.80 2.98 20.02
N LEU A 291 1.45 4.20 19.63
CA LEU A 291 1.54 4.67 18.25
C LEU A 291 2.99 4.63 17.73
N ASP A 292 3.94 5.13 18.51
CA ASP A 292 5.37 5.07 18.21
C ASP A 292 5.86 3.62 18.11
N GLY A 293 5.40 2.76 19.03
CA GLY A 293 5.72 1.34 19.02
C GLY A 293 5.22 0.61 17.78
N LEU A 294 3.98 0.88 17.36
CA LEU A 294 3.39 0.28 16.16
C LEU A 294 4.10 0.76 14.89
N SER A 295 4.46 2.04 14.81
CA SER A 295 5.15 2.61 13.63
C SER A 295 6.50 1.94 13.30
N ALA A 296 7.11 1.28 14.30
CA ALA A 296 8.35 0.52 14.13
C ALA A 296 8.14 -0.94 13.66
N LEU A 297 6.89 -1.42 13.59
CA LEU A 297 6.54 -2.78 13.20
C LEU A 297 6.13 -2.86 11.72
N PRO A 298 6.26 -4.03 11.08
CA PRO A 298 5.62 -4.30 9.80
C PRO A 298 4.09 -4.10 9.86
N ASP A 299 3.49 -3.50 8.82
CA ASP A 299 2.03 -3.22 8.74
C ASP A 299 1.14 -4.42 9.15
N PRO A 300 1.41 -5.67 8.71
CA PRO A 300 0.71 -6.86 9.21
C PRO A 300 0.59 -6.96 10.73
N LEU A 301 1.70 -6.72 11.42
CA LEU A 301 1.77 -6.86 12.87
C LEU A 301 1.11 -5.67 13.57
N GLN A 302 1.11 -4.51 12.93
CA GLN A 302 0.38 -3.35 13.45
C GLN A 302 -1.12 -3.65 13.51
N HIS A 303 -1.70 -4.14 12.41
CA HIS A 303 -3.13 -4.49 12.35
C HIS A 303 -3.50 -5.67 13.25
N LEU A 304 -2.65 -6.71 13.28
CA LEU A 304 -2.83 -7.84 14.18
C LEU A 304 -2.85 -7.39 15.65
N THR A 305 -1.95 -6.49 16.03
CA THR A 305 -1.86 -5.95 17.40
C THR A 305 -3.11 -5.16 17.76
N ILE A 306 -3.60 -4.28 16.88
CA ILE A 306 -4.85 -3.53 17.10
C ILE A 306 -6.04 -4.48 17.23
N ARG A 307 -6.11 -5.52 16.40
CA ARG A 307 -7.21 -6.51 16.47
C ARG A 307 -7.20 -7.28 17.79
N VAL A 308 -6.04 -7.72 18.25
CA VAL A 308 -5.90 -8.37 19.56
C VAL A 308 -6.30 -7.41 20.67
N LEU A 309 -5.84 -6.15 20.61
CA LEU A 309 -6.20 -5.13 21.60
C LEU A 309 -7.71 -4.86 21.66
N GLN A 310 -8.38 -4.79 20.51
CA GLN A 310 -9.84 -4.67 20.41
C GLN A 310 -10.58 -5.84 21.09
N GLU A 311 -10.09 -7.06 20.89
CA GLU A 311 -10.67 -8.25 21.50
C GLU A 311 -10.46 -8.25 23.03
N LEU A 312 -9.28 -7.83 23.51
CA LEU A 312 -9.02 -7.67 24.94
C LEU A 312 -9.91 -6.61 25.59
N ILE A 313 -10.09 -5.45 24.94
CA ILE A 313 -10.99 -4.38 25.42
C ILE A 313 -12.43 -4.86 25.46
N THR A 314 -12.86 -5.59 24.42
CA THR A 314 -14.21 -6.17 24.36
C THR A 314 -14.41 -7.19 25.49
N ASN A 315 -13.42 -8.04 25.77
CA ASN A 315 -13.47 -9.00 26.86
C ASN A 315 -13.48 -8.32 28.24
N ALA A 316 -12.64 -7.32 28.47
CA ALA A 316 -12.67 -6.52 29.70
C ALA A 316 -14.03 -5.84 29.91
N SER A 317 -14.60 -5.25 28.85
CA SER A 317 -15.93 -4.64 28.87
C SER A 317 -17.04 -5.64 29.22
N LYS A 318 -16.98 -6.86 28.68
CA LYS A 318 -17.98 -7.92 28.93
C LYS A 318 -17.88 -8.53 30.32
N TYR A 319 -16.67 -8.79 30.81
CA TYR A 319 -16.45 -9.69 31.96
C TYR A 319 -16.00 -8.99 33.24
N GLY A 320 -15.32 -7.85 33.14
CA GLY A 320 -14.94 -7.09 34.31
C GLY A 320 -15.88 -5.92 34.58
N THR A 321 -15.52 -5.08 35.54
CA THR A 321 -16.32 -3.98 36.07
C THR A 321 -15.48 -2.70 36.12
N GLY A 322 -16.15 -1.54 36.03
CA GLY A 322 -15.49 -0.24 36.02
C GLY A 322 -14.71 0.06 34.75
N ASN A 323 -13.75 0.97 34.88
CA ASN A 323 -12.93 1.48 33.78
C ASN A 323 -11.83 0.49 33.36
N ILE A 324 -11.41 0.58 32.10
CA ILE A 324 -10.37 -0.27 31.54
C ILE A 324 -9.10 0.55 31.42
N GLU A 325 -8.03 0.10 32.06
CA GLU A 325 -6.74 0.78 32.04
C GLU A 325 -5.85 0.17 30.95
N ILE A 326 -5.21 1.01 30.14
CA ILE A 326 -4.21 0.60 29.16
C ILE A 326 -2.88 1.27 29.45
N THR A 327 -1.85 0.45 29.49
CA THR A 327 -0.45 0.90 29.54
C THR A 327 0.28 0.38 28.32
N ALA A 328 1.15 1.20 27.73
CA ALA A 328 2.03 0.77 26.66
C ALA A 328 3.42 1.37 26.85
N GLY A 329 4.45 0.58 26.59
CA GLY A 329 5.82 1.01 26.80
C GLY A 329 6.84 0.11 26.14
N SER A 330 8.06 0.63 26.04
CA SER A 330 9.22 -0.18 25.65
C SER A 330 9.84 -0.80 26.89
N THR A 331 10.12 -2.09 26.83
CA THR A 331 10.90 -2.76 27.87
C THR A 331 12.40 -2.58 27.64
N PRO A 332 13.23 -2.77 28.68
CA PRO A 332 14.68 -2.84 28.52
C PRO A 332 15.16 -3.94 27.56
N SER A 333 14.34 -4.97 27.33
CA SER A 333 14.58 -6.06 26.38
C SER A 333 14.21 -5.73 24.93
N ALA A 334 13.97 -4.46 24.59
CA ALA A 334 13.56 -3.99 23.27
C ALA A 334 12.22 -4.59 22.78
N MET A 335 11.32 -4.92 23.70
CA MET A 335 9.95 -5.32 23.38
C MET A 335 9.02 -4.12 23.50
N LEU A 336 8.03 -4.03 22.62
CA LEU A 336 6.83 -3.23 22.86
C LEU A 336 5.89 -4.06 23.72
N GLU A 337 5.58 -3.59 24.92
CA GLU A 337 4.65 -4.22 25.85
C GLU A 337 3.39 -3.37 25.97
N ILE A 338 2.22 -4.02 25.84
CA ILE A 338 0.90 -3.40 25.97
C ILE A 338 0.14 -4.20 27.02
N SER A 339 -0.26 -3.54 28.11
CA SER A 339 -1.05 -4.17 29.16
C SER A 339 -2.45 -3.57 29.24
N VAL A 340 -3.46 -4.44 29.21
CA VAL A 340 -4.87 -4.11 29.43
C VAL A 340 -5.27 -4.64 30.81
N ARG A 341 -5.78 -3.77 31.66
CA ARG A 341 -6.19 -4.09 33.03
C ARG A 341 -7.63 -3.69 33.26
N ASN A 342 -8.38 -4.55 33.93
CA ASN A 342 -9.75 -4.23 34.36
C ASN A 342 -10.09 -4.95 35.67
N TYR A 343 -10.85 -4.28 36.54
CA TYR A 343 -11.31 -4.88 37.79
C TYR A 343 -12.35 -5.96 37.52
N VAL A 344 -12.45 -6.98 38.36
CA VAL A 344 -13.45 -8.05 38.26
C VAL A 344 -14.15 -8.18 39.60
N ALA A 345 -15.48 -8.11 39.62
CA ALA A 345 -16.23 -8.23 40.86
C ALA A 345 -16.07 -9.63 41.48
N LYS A 346 -15.91 -9.70 42.82
CA LYS A 346 -15.74 -10.95 43.58
C LYS A 346 -16.88 -11.96 43.37
N ASP A 347 -18.10 -11.47 43.14
CA ASP A 347 -19.28 -12.31 42.93
C ASP A 347 -19.41 -12.81 41.48
N ASN A 348 -18.55 -12.32 40.58
CA ASN A 348 -18.48 -12.74 39.18
C ASN A 348 -17.38 -13.79 38.99
N HIS A 349 -17.36 -14.81 39.86
CA HIS A 349 -16.57 -16.01 39.58
C HIS A 349 -17.04 -16.55 38.22
N PRO A 350 -16.13 -16.74 37.24
CA PRO A 350 -16.51 -17.13 35.91
C PRO A 350 -16.95 -18.60 35.93
N THR A 351 -18.20 -18.86 36.31
CA THR A 351 -18.88 -20.10 35.97
C THR A 351 -19.16 -20.03 34.47
N SER A 352 -18.20 -20.54 33.69
CA SER A 352 -18.34 -20.86 32.27
C SER A 352 -18.51 -19.65 31.33
N GLY A 353 -17.56 -18.72 31.34
CA GLY A 353 -17.24 -18.00 30.11
C GLY A 353 -16.52 -18.97 29.16
N SER A 354 -16.95 -19.06 27.89
CA SER A 354 -16.50 -20.09 26.94
C SER A 354 -14.98 -20.15 26.66
N GLY A 355 -14.18 -19.23 27.19
CA GLY A 355 -12.74 -19.11 26.93
C GLY A 355 -12.39 -18.71 25.48
N ILE A 356 -13.41 -18.52 24.63
CA ILE A 356 -13.26 -18.41 23.18
C ILE A 356 -12.56 -17.12 22.76
N GLY A 357 -12.83 -15.98 23.41
CA GLY A 357 -12.25 -14.68 23.02
C GLY A 357 -10.72 -14.63 23.18
N LEU A 358 -10.24 -15.06 24.35
CA LEU A 358 -8.80 -15.13 24.65
C LEU A 358 -8.09 -16.25 23.88
N ALA A 359 -8.75 -17.39 23.68
CA ALA A 359 -8.20 -18.47 22.85
C ALA A 359 -8.10 -18.03 21.38
N GLY A 360 -9.09 -17.34 20.84
CA GLY A 360 -9.07 -16.76 19.49
C GLY A 360 -7.97 -15.70 19.35
N ALA A 361 -7.83 -14.81 20.33
CA ALA A 361 -6.74 -13.82 20.33
C ALA A 361 -5.35 -14.47 20.35
N ARG A 362 -5.14 -15.53 21.14
CA ARG A 362 -3.87 -16.30 21.12
C ARG A 362 -3.64 -17.00 19.79
N MET A 363 -4.69 -17.56 19.20
CA MET A 363 -4.61 -18.27 17.93
C MET A 363 -4.25 -17.34 16.77
N LEU A 364 -4.71 -16.08 16.79
CA LEU A 364 -4.28 -15.06 15.82
C LEU A 364 -2.76 -14.77 15.90
N LEU A 365 -2.13 -15.05 17.04
CA LEU A 365 -0.69 -14.86 17.26
C LEU A 365 0.14 -16.13 17.01
N GLU A 366 -0.49 -17.29 16.79
CA GLU A 366 0.24 -18.53 16.48
C GLU A 366 1.08 -18.35 15.20
N GLY A 367 2.37 -18.67 15.28
CA GLY A 367 3.32 -18.47 14.17
C GLY A 367 3.92 -17.07 14.08
N THR A 368 3.59 -16.16 15.00
CA THR A 368 4.26 -14.86 15.15
C THR A 368 5.21 -14.88 16.36
N ALA A 369 6.11 -13.90 16.43
CA ALA A 369 6.96 -13.69 17.61
C ALA A 369 6.24 -12.89 18.72
N VAL A 370 4.95 -12.59 18.54
CA VAL A 370 4.13 -11.85 19.51
C VAL A 370 3.57 -12.82 20.54
N THR A 371 3.70 -12.47 21.81
CA THR A 371 3.15 -13.28 22.91
C THR A 371 2.01 -12.55 23.61
N LEU A 372 0.95 -13.28 23.92
CA LEU A 372 -0.16 -12.81 24.75
C LEU A 372 -0.24 -13.63 26.03
N ASP A 373 -0.04 -12.98 27.17
CA ASP A 373 -0.31 -13.54 28.49
C ASP A 373 -1.58 -12.91 29.09
N SER A 374 -2.34 -13.68 29.86
CA SER A 374 -3.56 -13.21 30.53
C SER A 374 -3.69 -13.92 31.86
N ARG A 375 -3.83 -13.15 32.94
CA ARG A 375 -3.93 -13.67 34.29
C ARG A 375 -4.95 -12.90 35.12
N TYR A 376 -5.56 -13.60 36.07
CA TYR A 376 -6.32 -13.01 37.15
C TYR A 376 -5.41 -12.80 38.37
N GLN A 377 -5.33 -11.58 38.87
CA GLN A 377 -4.56 -11.20 40.04
C GLN A 377 -5.48 -11.09 41.26
N ALA A 378 -5.66 -12.21 41.96
CA ALA A 378 -6.56 -12.31 43.11
C ALA A 378 -6.25 -11.30 44.23
N ALA A 379 -5.00 -10.88 44.39
CA ALA A 379 -4.60 -9.89 45.41
C ALA A 379 -5.24 -8.50 45.21
N HIS A 380 -5.63 -8.17 43.98
CA HIS A 380 -6.18 -6.85 43.61
C HIS A 380 -7.55 -6.97 42.93
N ASP A 381 -8.11 -8.18 42.83
CA ASP A 381 -9.33 -8.50 42.07
C ASP A 381 -9.31 -7.92 40.64
N GLN A 382 -8.17 -8.06 39.97
CA GLN A 382 -7.92 -7.49 38.64
C GLN A 382 -7.60 -8.57 37.62
N TRP A 383 -8.18 -8.44 36.44
CA TRP A 383 -7.72 -9.13 35.25
C TRP A 383 -6.68 -8.28 34.53
N VAL A 384 -5.58 -8.92 34.13
CA VAL A 384 -4.48 -8.29 33.38
C VAL A 384 -4.12 -9.15 32.19
N ALA A 385 -4.19 -8.57 30.99
CA ALA A 385 -3.64 -9.15 29.77
C ALA A 385 -2.46 -8.32 29.27
N THR A 386 -1.41 -9.01 28.82
CA THR A 386 -0.15 -8.39 28.39
C THR A 386 0.24 -8.94 27.02
N ILE A 387 0.34 -8.04 26.04
CA ILE A 387 0.87 -8.32 24.69
C ILE A 387 2.33 -7.88 24.70
N ALA A 388 3.26 -8.75 24.28
CA ALA A 388 4.67 -8.41 24.12
C ALA A 388 5.13 -8.70 22.69
N ILE A 389 5.72 -7.69 22.03
CA ILE A 389 6.09 -7.70 20.61
C ILE A 389 7.58 -7.33 20.48
N PRO A 390 8.42 -8.14 19.79
CA PRO A 390 9.80 -7.78 19.53
C PRO A 390 9.91 -6.60 18.55
N ARG A 391 10.66 -5.54 18.91
CA ARG A 391 10.87 -4.39 18.02
C ARG A 391 11.78 -4.69 16.82
N SER A 392 12.65 -5.68 16.93
CA SER A 392 13.47 -6.17 15.82
C SER A 392 12.84 -7.43 15.25
N TYR A 393 11.92 -7.27 14.30
CA TYR A 393 11.35 -8.42 13.59
C TYR A 393 12.37 -8.91 12.53
N PRO A 394 12.91 -10.13 12.61
CA PRO A 394 13.79 -10.65 11.56
C PRO A 394 12.96 -10.80 10.29
N THR A 395 13.29 -10.01 9.27
CA THR A 395 12.56 -9.85 8.00
C THR A 395 12.52 -11.11 7.11
N ARG A 396 12.91 -12.28 7.65
CA ARG A 396 13.24 -13.49 6.89
C ARG A 396 12.22 -14.62 7.01
N GLU A 397 11.33 -14.62 8.01
CA GLU A 397 10.47 -15.78 8.29
C GLU A 397 9.06 -15.72 7.67
N LEU A 398 8.52 -14.53 7.40
CA LEU A 398 7.19 -14.38 6.78
C LEU A 398 7.12 -14.83 5.30
N ARG A 399 8.26 -15.07 4.64
CA ARG A 399 8.29 -15.47 3.22
C ARG A 399 8.20 -16.99 3.00
N ASN A 400 8.50 -17.80 4.01
CA ASN A 400 8.57 -19.26 3.83
C ASN A 400 7.26 -19.99 4.16
N HIS A 401 6.27 -19.34 4.80
CA HIS A 401 5.01 -19.99 5.17
C HIS A 401 3.82 -19.71 4.23
N LEU A 402 4.06 -19.05 3.09
CA LEU A 402 3.06 -18.84 2.05
C LEU A 402 3.35 -19.67 0.78
N HIS A 403 4.34 -20.56 0.81
CA HIS A 403 4.77 -21.36 -0.35
C HIS A 403 4.90 -22.87 -0.10
N ASP A 404 4.55 -23.33 1.09
CA ASP A 404 4.30 -24.75 1.39
C ASP A 404 2.85 -24.88 1.85
#